data_AF-A0AA46KFG3-F1
#
_entry.id   AF-A0AA46KFG3-F1
#
_cell.length_a   1.000
_cell.length_b   1.000
_cell.length_c   1.000
_cell.angle_alpha   90.00
_cell.angle_beta   90.00
_cell.angle_gamma   90.00
#
_symmetry.space_group_name_H-M   'P 1'
#
loop_
_entity.id
_entity.type
_entity.pdbx_description
1 polymer ?
#
loop_
_entity_poly.entity_id
_entity_poly.type
_entity_poly.pdbx_seq_one_letter_code
_entity_poly.pdbx_strand_id
1 'polypeptide(L)' 'MQPYFYSVSEFIAMGEHGVFVWSCWAITVGVILIFIIYSRRQRQALIKQLSIQQARQAQRAAKTPNPKTKQPS' A
#
# COMPACT_ATOMS: atom_id res chain seq x y z
N MET A 1 43.95 -26.68 -12.79
CA MET A 1 42.48 -26.55 -12.69
C MET A 1 42.17 -25.09 -12.47
N GLN A 2 41.53 -24.43 -13.44
CA GLN A 2 41.24 -23.00 -13.39
C GLN A 2 39.80 -22.79 -12.87
N PRO A 3 39.59 -21.97 -11.83
CA PRO A 3 38.24 -21.72 -11.31
C PRO A 3 37.39 -20.99 -12.37
N TYR A 4 36.29 -21.61 -12.75
CA TYR A 4 35.43 -21.25 -13.91
C TYR A 4 34.53 -20.02 -13.68
N PHE A 5 34.63 -19.34 -12.55
CA PHE A 5 33.78 -18.18 -12.26
C PHE A 5 34.61 -17.05 -11.66
N TYR A 6 35.01 -16.09 -12.50
CA TYR A 6 35.66 -14.86 -12.09
C TYR A 6 34.60 -13.78 -11.88
N SER A 7 34.03 -13.75 -10.68
CA SER A 7 33.26 -12.61 -10.13
C SER A 7 31.78 -12.52 -10.51
N VAL A 8 30.97 -12.10 -9.53
CA VAL A 8 29.54 -11.71 -9.67
C VAL A 8 29.32 -10.71 -10.82
N SER A 9 30.36 -9.94 -11.18
CA SER A 9 30.35 -9.01 -12.31
C SER A 9 30.14 -9.69 -13.66
N GLU A 10 30.69 -10.88 -13.94
CA GLU A 10 30.43 -11.60 -15.21
C GLU A 10 29.02 -12.20 -15.26
N PHE A 11 28.42 -12.46 -14.10
CA PHE A 11 27.03 -12.93 -14.00
C PHE A 11 26.02 -11.81 -14.29
N ILE A 12 26.35 -10.58 -13.88
CA ILE A 12 25.58 -9.37 -14.24
C ILE A 12 25.89 -8.95 -15.69
N ALA A 13 27.15 -9.10 -16.13
CA ALA A 13 27.65 -8.71 -17.44
C ALA A 13 27.73 -9.89 -18.43
N MET A 14 26.86 -10.89 -18.30
CA MET A 14 26.79 -12.05 -19.21
C MET A 14 26.20 -11.63 -20.57
N GLY A 15 26.96 -10.80 -21.30
CA GLY A 15 26.73 -10.40 -22.70
C GLY A 15 25.28 -10.08 -23.07
N GLU A 16 24.80 -10.70 -24.14
CA GLU A 16 23.47 -10.46 -24.75
C GLU A 16 22.27 -10.90 -23.90
N HIS A 17 22.45 -11.81 -22.93
CA HIS A 17 21.31 -12.42 -22.22
C HIS A 17 20.93 -11.71 -20.92
N GLY A 18 21.84 -10.92 -20.33
CA GLY A 18 21.58 -10.19 -19.10
C GLY A 18 20.40 -9.23 -19.22
N VAL A 19 20.29 -8.51 -20.34
CA VAL A 19 19.21 -7.52 -20.57
C VAL A 19 17.82 -8.16 -20.47
N PHE A 20 17.65 -9.39 -20.98
CA PHE A 20 16.38 -10.11 -20.91
C PHE A 20 16.03 -10.52 -19.47
N VAL A 21 16.98 -11.09 -18.74
CA VAL A 21 16.77 -11.55 -17.36
C VAL A 21 16.45 -10.36 -16.45
N TRP A 22 17.25 -9.29 -16.53
CA TRP A 22 17.03 -8.09 -15.74
C TRP A 22 15.73 -7.38 -16.11
N SER A 23 15.34 -7.37 -17.39
CA SER A 23 14.04 -6.81 -17.82
C SER A 23 12.87 -7.59 -17.24
N CYS A 24 12.89 -8.92 -17.33
CA CYS A 24 11.86 -9.77 -16.73
C CYS A 24 11.77 -9.58 -15.21
N TRP A 25 12.92 -9.49 -14.53
CA TRP A 25 12.98 -9.24 -13.10
C TRP A 25 12.47 -7.85 -12.74
N ALA A 26 12.88 -6.81 -13.47
CA ALA A 26 12.43 -5.44 -13.28
C ALA A 26 10.91 -5.30 -13.52
N ILE A 27 10.37 -5.94 -14.55
CA ILE A 27 8.92 -5.96 -14.81
C ILE A 27 8.20 -6.65 -13.66
N THR A 28 8.67 -7.81 -13.22
CA THR A 28 8.04 -8.59 -12.14
C THR A 28 8.02 -7.79 -10.84
N VAL A 29 9.17 -7.26 -10.44
CA VAL A 29 9.31 -6.42 -9.24
C VAL A 29 8.47 -5.14 -9.37
N GLY A 30 8.46 -4.53 -10.56
CA GLY A 30 7.64 -3.36 -10.86
C GLY A 30 6.15 -3.62 -10.68
N VAL A 31 5.63 -4.73 -11.22
CA VAL A 31 4.23 -5.14 -11.07
C VAL A 31 3.89 -5.41 -9.60
N ILE A 32 4.76 -6.11 -8.87
CA ILE A 32 4.58 -6.36 -7.44
C ILE A 32 4.52 -5.04 -6.66
N LEU A 33 5.43 -4.10 -6.92
CA LEU A 33 5.44 -2.79 -6.30
C LEU A 33 4.17 -2.00 -6.60
N ILE A 34 3.74 -1.98 -7.86
CA ILE A 34 2.48 -1.33 -8.28
C ILE A 34 1.31 -1.95 -7.52
N PHE A 35 1.26 -3.27 -7.41
CA PHE A 35 0.18 -3.97 -6.71
C PHE A 35 0.16 -3.65 -5.20
N ILE A 36 1.33 -3.61 -4.56
CA ILE A 36 1.47 -3.21 -3.16
C ILE A 36 1.00 -1.76 -2.97
N ILE A 37 1.46 -0.84 -3.81
CA ILE A 37 1.07 0.57 -3.74
C ILE A 37 -0.44 0.71 -3.94
N TYR A 38 -1.01 0.02 -4.93
CA TYR A 38 -2.43 0.02 -5.20
C TYR A 38 -3.23 -0.48 -3.99
N SER A 39 -2.84 -1.63 -3.43
CA SER A 39 -3.47 -2.22 -2.24
C SER A 39 -3.41 -1.28 -1.03
N ARG A 40 -2.25 -0.64 -0.80
CA ARG A 40 -2.09 0.35 0.28
C ARG A 40 -2.98 1.57 0.06
N ARG A 41 -3.05 2.11 -1.16
CA ARG A 41 -3.91 3.26 -1.48
C ARG A 41 -5.39 2.93 -1.28
N GLN A 42 -5.82 1.73 -1.68
CA GLN A 42 -7.19 1.27 -1.48
C GLN A 42 -7.54 1.17 0.00
N ARG A 43 -6.65 0.57 0.82
CA ARG A 43 -6.83 0.52 2.29
C ARG A 43 -6.92 1.90 2.92
N GLN A 44 -6.03 2.81 2.55
CA GLN A 44 -6.01 4.20 3.06
C GLN A 44 -7.29 4.94 2.70
N ALA A 45 -7.80 4.77 1.48
CA ALA A 45 -9.04 5.39 1.03
C ALA A 45 -10.25 4.91 1.86
N LEU A 46 -10.33 3.61 2.14
CA LEU A 46 -11.40 3.05 2.97
C LEU A 46 -11.33 3.56 4.42
N ILE A 47 -10.14 3.57 5.03
CA ILE A 47 -9.95 4.07 6.41
C ILE A 47 -10.35 5.55 6.51
N LYS A 48 -9.97 6.37 5.52
CA LYS A 48 -10.33 7.79 5.47
C LYS A 48 -11.84 7.99 5.40
N GLN A 49 -12.55 7.16 4.65
CA GLN A 49 -14.01 7.24 4.58
C GLN A 49 -14.65 6.87 5.91
N LEU A 50 -14.16 5.81 6.58
CA LEU A 50 -14.66 5.40 7.89
C LEU A 50 -14.39 6.45 8.96
N SER A 51 -13.20 7.06 8.99
CA SER A 51 -12.87 8.08 9.99
C SER A 51 -13.74 9.33 9.85
N ILE A 52 -14.04 9.76 8.62
CA ILE A 52 -14.96 10.88 8.37
C ILE A 52 -16.38 10.53 8.83
N GLN A 53 -16.84 9.31 8.59
CA GLN A 53 -18.16 8.85 9.04
C GLN A 53 -18.24 8.78 10.58
N GLN A 54 -17.22 8.24 11.23
CA GLN A 54 -17.12 8.17 12.70
C GLN A 54 -17.12 9.57 13.33
N ALA A 55 -16.34 10.52 12.79
CA ALA A 55 -16.32 11.89 13.27
C ALA A 55 -17.71 12.55 13.16
N ARG A 56 -18.43 12.31 12.06
CA ARG A 56 -19.81 12.80 11.88
C ARG A 56 -20.81 12.14 12.84
N GLN A 57 -20.67 10.85 13.10
CA GLN A 57 -21.51 10.13 14.06
C GLN A 57 -21.28 10.61 15.50
N ALA A 58 -20.01 10.81 15.91
CA ALA A 58 -19.66 11.35 17.22
C ALA A 58 -20.26 12.74 17.46
N GLN A 59 -20.23 13.62 16.44
CA GLN A 59 -20.87 14.93 16.54
C GLN A 59 -22.41 14.86 16.63
N ARG A 60 -23.06 13.91 15.95
CA ARG A 60 -24.51 13.71 16.06
C ARG A 60 -24.93 13.14 17.42
N ALA A 61 -24.14 12.22 17.98
CA ALA A 61 -24.35 11.69 19.32
C ALA A 61 -24.19 12.80 20.38
N ALA A 62 -23.17 13.64 20.27
CA ALA A 62 -22.96 14.79 21.15
C ALA A 62 -24.04 15.89 20.99
N LYS A 63 -24.66 15.98 19.81
CA LYS A 63 -25.70 16.97 19.50
C LYS A 63 -27.13 16.45 19.69
N THR A 64 -27.33 15.24 20.24
CA THR A 64 -28.64 14.85 20.74
C THR A 64 -28.91 15.72 21.97
N PRO A 65 -29.77 16.74 21.88
CA PRO A 65 -30.08 17.58 23.03
C PRO A 65 -30.84 16.67 23.99
N ASN A 66 -30.27 16.45 25.17
CA ASN A 66 -30.95 15.83 26.29
C ASN A 66 -32.39 16.41 26.40
N PRO A 67 -33.47 15.65 26.12
CA PRO A 67 -34.83 16.16 26.24
C PRO A 67 -35.30 16.19 27.71
N LYS A 68 -34.39 16.08 28.69
CA LYS A 68 -34.73 15.89 30.10
C LYS A 68 -34.54 17.12 31.00
N THR A 69 -34.92 18.29 30.49
CA THR A 69 -35.22 19.50 31.26
C THR A 69 -36.22 20.27 30.39
N LYS A 70 -37.53 20.14 30.54
CA LYS A 70 -38.32 20.49 31.72
C LYS A 70 -39.55 19.56 31.81
N GLN A 71 -39.63 18.85 32.93
CA GLN A 71 -40.72 18.00 33.36
C GLN A 71 -41.96 18.85 33.70
N PRO A 72 -43.19 18.33 33.50
CA PRO A 72 -44.45 19.04 33.73
C PRO A 72 -44.84 19.01 35.22
N SER A 73 -45.44 20.12 35.68
CA SER A 73 -46.52 20.19 36.69
C SER A 73 -46.83 21.65 36.97
#